data_AF-A0A7U7IE90-F1
#
_entry.id   AF-A0A7U7IE90-F1
#
_cell.length_a   1.000
_cell.length_b   1.000
_cell.length_c   1.000
_cell.angle_alpha   90.00
_cell.angle_beta   90.00
_cell.angle_gamma   90.00
#
_symmetry.space_group_name_H-M   'P 1'
#
loop_
_entity.id
_entity.type
_entity.pdbx_description
1 polymer ?
#
loop_
_entity_poly.entity_id
_entity_poly.type
_entity_poly.pdbx_seq_one_letter_code
_entity_poly.pdbx_strand_id
1 'polypeptide(L)'
;MDETWNFDYITTLLDRILDKYKDKSITLFGYSMGGRVALYYAINGHIPISNLILESTSPGIKEEANQLERRLVDDARAKVLDIAGIELFVNDWEKLPLFQSQLELPVEIQHQIRLQRLSQSPQKMAKALRDYGTGQMPNLWPRLKEIKVPTLILAGEYDEKFVQIAKKMANLIPNSKCKLISATGHTIHVEDSDEFDTMILGFLKEEQND
;
A
#
# COMPACT_ATOMS: atom_id res chain seq x y z
N MET A 1 -17.26 -3.45 18.68
CA MET A 1 -16.25 -3.48 17.60
C MET A 1 -16.99 -3.41 16.28
N ASP A 2 -17.97 -2.49 16.18
CA ASP A 2 -19.18 -2.72 15.37
C ASP A 2 -19.16 -1.96 14.04
N GLU A 3 -18.20 -1.07 13.85
CA GLU A 3 -18.01 -0.32 12.61
C GLU A 3 -17.26 -1.17 11.58
N THR A 4 -17.75 -1.20 10.34
CA THR A 4 -17.05 -1.82 9.20
C THR A 4 -15.91 -0.91 8.74
N TRP A 5 -14.68 -1.41 8.71
CA TRP A 5 -13.51 -0.66 8.26
C TRP A 5 -13.36 -0.65 6.73
N ASN A 6 -14.45 -0.39 6.00
CA ASN A 6 -14.40 -0.31 4.54
C ASN A 6 -13.66 0.97 4.08
N PHE A 7 -13.47 1.11 2.77
CA PHE A 7 -12.73 2.25 2.23
C PHE A 7 -13.39 3.61 2.51
N ASP A 8 -14.73 3.70 2.61
CA ASP A 8 -15.42 4.94 2.95
C ASP A 8 -15.21 5.33 4.42
N TYR A 9 -15.21 4.34 5.32
CA TYR A 9 -14.85 4.53 6.72
C TYR A 9 -13.42 5.06 6.85
N ILE A 10 -12.47 4.44 6.16
CA ILE A 10 -11.06 4.87 6.16
C ILE A 10 -10.93 6.27 5.55
N THR A 11 -11.67 6.57 4.48
CA THR A 11 -11.70 7.90 3.86
C THR A 11 -12.16 8.96 4.86
N THR A 12 -13.27 8.71 5.55
CA THR A 12 -13.79 9.60 6.61
C THR A 12 -12.79 9.80 7.75
N LEU A 13 -12.05 8.73 8.11
CA LEU A 13 -11.00 8.82 9.12
C LEU A 13 -9.87 9.74 8.66
N LEU A 14 -9.43 9.60 7.41
CA LEU A 14 -8.39 10.45 6.82
C LEU A 14 -8.88 11.90 6.66
N ASP A 15 -10.13 12.13 6.26
CA ASP A 15 -10.69 13.48 6.15
C ASP A 15 -10.59 14.25 7.47
N ARG A 16 -10.94 13.61 8.59
CA ARG A 16 -10.85 14.23 9.93
C ARG A 16 -9.43 14.64 10.32
N ILE A 17 -8.42 13.96 9.78
CA ILE A 17 -7.01 14.27 10.02
C ILE A 17 -6.56 15.36 9.06
N LEU A 18 -6.81 15.18 7.76
CA LEU A 18 -6.32 16.07 6.70
C LEU A 18 -7.04 17.42 6.71
N ASP A 19 -8.28 17.52 7.19
CA ASP A 19 -9.00 18.79 7.34
C ASP A 19 -8.25 19.79 8.23
N LYS A 20 -7.47 19.30 9.21
CA LYS A 20 -6.61 20.12 10.07
C LYS A 20 -5.43 20.76 9.33
N TYR A 21 -5.13 20.25 8.14
CA TYR A 21 -3.99 20.65 7.32
C TYR A 21 -4.42 21.01 5.88
N LYS A 22 -5.72 21.20 5.63
CA LYS A 22 -6.25 21.43 4.27
C LYS A 22 -5.69 22.66 3.56
N ASP A 23 -5.18 23.62 4.33
CA ASP A 23 -4.52 24.83 3.80
C ASP A 23 -3.01 24.60 3.52
N LYS A 24 -2.51 23.37 3.68
CA LYS A 24 -1.13 22.97 3.38
C LYS A 24 -1.08 22.20 2.06
N SER A 25 0.12 22.17 1.47
CA SER A 25 0.41 21.25 0.37
C SER A 25 0.58 19.83 0.93
N ILE A 26 -0.45 19.00 0.79
CA ILE A 26 -0.48 17.64 1.36
C ILE A 26 0.08 16.65 0.34
N THR A 27 1.19 16.01 0.66
CA THR A 27 1.64 14.82 -0.07
C THR A 27 1.14 13.58 0.64
N LEU A 28 0.33 12.77 -0.04
CA LEU A 28 -0.17 11.52 0.51
C LEU A 28 0.71 10.36 0.03
N PHE A 29 1.45 9.76 0.95
CA PHE A 29 2.27 8.57 0.69
C PHE A 29 1.55 7.31 1.17
N GLY A 30 1.60 6.25 0.37
CA GLY A 30 1.06 4.95 0.74
C GLY A 30 1.87 3.78 0.23
N TYR A 31 2.29 2.93 1.16
CA TYR A 31 2.97 1.67 0.90
C TYR A 31 2.00 0.47 0.89
N SER A 32 2.02 -0.34 -0.17
CA SER A 32 1.29 -1.62 -0.28
C SER A 32 -0.19 -1.50 0.12
N MET A 33 -0.60 -2.00 1.30
CA MET A 33 -1.93 -1.78 1.84
C MET A 33 -2.29 -0.28 1.98
N GLY A 34 -1.40 0.53 2.51
CA GLY A 34 -1.57 1.97 2.61
C GLY A 34 -1.62 2.66 1.25
N GLY A 35 -0.93 2.12 0.24
CA GLY A 35 -1.01 2.62 -1.13
C GLY A 35 -2.40 2.39 -1.76
N ARG A 36 -3.08 1.30 -1.41
CA ARG A 36 -4.48 1.06 -1.81
C ARG A 36 -5.42 2.10 -1.22
N VAL A 37 -5.20 2.43 0.05
CA VAL A 37 -5.94 3.49 0.76
C VAL A 37 -5.63 4.85 0.13
N ALA A 38 -4.36 5.15 -0.15
CA ALA A 38 -3.95 6.41 -0.77
C ALA A 38 -4.55 6.59 -2.18
N LEU A 39 -4.57 5.54 -2.99
CA LEU A 39 -5.26 5.54 -4.30
C LEU A 39 -6.76 5.79 -4.16
N TYR A 40 -7.41 5.12 -3.20
CA TYR A 40 -8.84 5.33 -2.95
C TYR A 40 -9.11 6.77 -2.52
N TYR A 41 -8.27 7.32 -1.63
CA TYR A 41 -8.40 8.67 -1.11
C TYR A 41 -8.11 9.72 -2.19
N ALA A 42 -7.12 9.52 -3.06
CA ALA A 42 -6.84 10.42 -4.18
C ALA A 42 -8.03 10.54 -5.17
N ILE A 43 -8.92 9.55 -5.18
CA ILE A 43 -10.08 9.48 -6.08
C ILE A 43 -11.39 9.90 -5.36
N ASN A 44 -11.54 9.60 -4.08
CA ASN A 44 -12.80 9.75 -3.33
C ASN A 44 -12.70 10.61 -2.06
N GLY A 45 -11.50 11.06 -1.69
CA GLY A 45 -11.26 11.88 -0.51
C GLY A 45 -11.88 13.26 -0.63
N HIS A 46 -12.23 13.85 0.52
CA HIS A 46 -12.91 15.14 0.57
C HIS A 46 -11.95 16.31 0.82
N ILE A 47 -10.72 16.03 1.26
CA ILE A 47 -9.65 17.02 1.38
C ILE A 47 -8.70 16.87 0.20
N PRO A 48 -8.50 17.93 -0.62
CA PRO A 48 -7.57 17.86 -1.74
C PRO A 48 -6.15 17.56 -1.26
N ILE A 49 -5.51 16.59 -1.92
CA ILE A 49 -4.07 16.37 -1.80
C ILE A 49 -3.35 17.15 -2.90
N SER A 50 -2.11 17.52 -2.67
CA SER A 50 -1.25 18.21 -3.63
C SER A 50 -0.42 17.23 -4.45
N ASN A 51 0.06 16.15 -3.83
CA ASN A 51 0.86 15.11 -4.48
C ASN A 51 0.49 13.72 -3.96
N LEU A 52 0.76 12.70 -4.76
CA LEU A 52 0.56 11.29 -4.40
C LEU A 52 1.87 10.51 -4.55
N ILE A 53 2.20 9.67 -3.57
CA ILE A 53 3.34 8.75 -3.68
C ILE A 53 2.86 7.34 -3.36
N LEU A 54 3.18 6.40 -4.25
CA LEU A 54 2.71 5.03 -4.22
C LEU A 54 3.91 4.08 -4.23
N GLU A 55 4.11 3.32 -3.16
CA GLU A 55 5.16 2.30 -3.08
C GLU A 55 4.54 0.91 -3.10
N SER A 56 4.93 0.07 -4.07
CA SER A 56 4.58 -1.36 -4.13
C SER A 56 3.11 -1.66 -3.88
N THR A 57 2.22 -0.92 -4.54
CA THR A 57 0.76 -1.00 -4.36
C THR A 57 0.00 -1.32 -5.65
N SER A 58 -1.32 -1.50 -5.56
CA SER A 58 -2.20 -1.71 -6.70
C SER A 58 -3.54 -0.98 -6.56
N PRO A 59 -4.25 -0.69 -7.65
CA PRO A 59 -5.58 -0.05 -7.62
C PRO A 59 -6.70 -1.11 -7.49
N GLY A 60 -6.43 -2.19 -6.75
CA GLY A 60 -7.32 -3.36 -6.66
C GLY A 60 -7.15 -4.36 -7.81
N ILE A 61 -8.11 -5.28 -7.91
CA ILE A 61 -8.12 -6.37 -8.90
C ILE A 61 -9.18 -6.06 -9.95
N LYS A 62 -8.89 -6.27 -11.25
CA LYS A 62 -9.83 -5.94 -12.35
C LYS A 62 -10.98 -6.93 -12.46
N GLU A 63 -10.64 -8.22 -12.58
CA GLU A 63 -11.59 -9.28 -12.88
C GLU A 63 -12.31 -9.75 -11.61
N GLU A 64 -13.64 -9.88 -11.68
CA GLU A 64 -14.47 -10.27 -10.53
C GLU A 64 -14.11 -11.65 -9.97
N ALA A 65 -13.77 -12.61 -10.85
CA ALA A 65 -13.34 -13.94 -10.43
C ALA A 65 -12.07 -13.89 -9.57
N ASN A 66 -11.07 -13.10 -9.99
CA ASN A 66 -9.82 -12.92 -9.24
C ASN A 66 -10.04 -12.13 -7.94
N GLN A 67 -11.00 -11.19 -7.92
CA GLN A 67 -11.40 -10.51 -6.69
C GLN A 67 -12.03 -11.50 -5.70
N LEU A 68 -12.93 -12.38 -6.17
CA LEU A 68 -13.56 -13.41 -5.34
C LEU A 68 -12.51 -14.38 -4.78
N GLU A 69 -11.59 -14.87 -5.61
CA GLU A 69 -10.48 -15.70 -5.16
C GLU A 69 -9.67 -15.00 -4.06
N ARG A 70 -9.36 -13.71 -4.25
CA ARG A 70 -8.65 -12.94 -3.24
C ARG A 70 -9.43 -12.77 -1.94
N ARG A 71 -10.75 -12.57 -2.00
CA ARG A 71 -11.61 -12.52 -0.80
C ARG A 71 -11.53 -13.82 -0.01
N LEU A 72 -11.65 -14.96 -0.69
CA LEU A 72 -11.58 -16.28 -0.05
C LEU A 72 -10.23 -16.51 0.62
N VAL A 73 -9.13 -16.10 -0.02
CA VAL A 73 -7.77 -16.19 0.56
C VAL A 73 -7.63 -15.29 1.79
N ASP A 74 -8.08 -14.04 1.71
CA ASP A 74 -8.00 -13.09 2.84
C ASP A 74 -8.92 -13.52 4.00
N ASP A 75 -10.09 -14.09 3.73
CA ASP A 75 -11.00 -14.66 4.72
C ASP A 75 -10.41 -15.89 5.42
N ALA A 76 -9.74 -16.77 4.66
CA ALA A 76 -9.03 -17.91 5.22
C ALA A 76 -7.88 -17.44 6.14
N ARG A 77 -7.11 -16.44 5.71
CA ARG A 77 -6.06 -15.80 6.53
C ARG A 77 -6.63 -15.16 7.80
N ALA A 78 -7.76 -14.47 7.69
CA ALA A 78 -8.45 -13.88 8.83
C ALA A 78 -8.90 -14.95 9.84
N LYS A 79 -9.39 -16.11 9.37
CA LYS A 79 -9.71 -17.26 10.23
C LYS A 79 -8.47 -17.83 10.92
N VAL A 80 -7.34 -17.93 10.21
CA VAL A 80 -6.07 -18.37 10.81
C VAL A 80 -5.64 -17.40 11.92
N LEU A 81 -5.71 -16.09 11.69
CA LEU A 81 -5.40 -15.08 12.71
C LEU A 81 -6.29 -15.21 13.95
N ASP A 82 -7.60 -15.40 13.75
CA ASP A 82 -8.57 -15.53 14.86
C ASP A 82 -8.35 -16.81 15.69
N ILE A 83 -7.88 -17.90 15.07
CA ILE A 83 -7.77 -19.22 15.72
C ILE A 83 -6.34 -19.49 16.21
N ALA A 84 -5.35 -19.32 15.34
CA ALA A 84 -3.96 -19.70 15.57
C ALA A 84 -3.10 -18.56 16.16
N GLY A 85 -3.58 -17.31 16.10
CA GLY A 85 -2.89 -16.15 16.65
C GLY A 85 -1.77 -15.60 15.77
N ILE A 86 -1.11 -14.55 16.27
CA ILE A 86 -0.20 -13.73 15.47
C ILE A 86 1.12 -14.43 15.15
N GLU A 87 1.68 -15.21 16.08
CA GLU A 87 3.01 -15.81 15.90
C GLU A 87 3.04 -16.83 14.76
N LEU A 88 2.09 -17.77 14.74
CA LEU A 88 1.96 -18.75 13.67
C LEU A 88 1.68 -18.08 12.32
N PHE A 89 0.81 -17.07 12.31
CA PHE A 89 0.54 -16.30 11.10
C PHE A 89 1.81 -15.62 10.56
N VAL A 90 2.60 -14.97 11.42
CA VAL A 90 3.83 -14.29 11.02
C VAL A 90 4.88 -15.26 10.51
N ASN A 91 5.02 -16.44 11.14
CA ASN A 91 5.94 -17.49 10.69
C ASN A 91 5.66 -17.95 9.26
N ASP A 92 4.39 -18.02 8.86
CA ASP A 92 4.02 -18.39 7.50
C ASP A 92 4.03 -17.19 6.55
N TRP A 93 3.70 -16.00 7.05
CA TRP A 93 3.75 -14.75 6.30
C TRP A 93 5.16 -14.42 5.82
N GLU A 94 6.17 -14.64 6.67
CA GLU A 94 7.60 -14.44 6.36
C GLU A 94 8.10 -15.35 5.21
N LYS A 95 7.43 -16.48 4.95
CA LYS A 95 7.80 -17.43 3.89
C LYS A 95 7.14 -17.14 2.55
N LEU A 96 6.26 -16.13 2.46
CA LEU A 96 5.60 -15.80 1.21
C LEU A 96 6.64 -15.34 0.17
N PRO A 97 6.54 -15.78 -1.10
CA PRO A 97 7.46 -15.34 -2.16
C PRO A 97 7.59 -13.82 -2.30
N LEU A 98 6.53 -13.09 -1.94
CA LEU A 98 6.50 -11.62 -1.93
C LEU A 98 7.59 -10.99 -1.05
N PHE A 99 8.03 -11.68 0.00
CA PHE A 99 9.01 -11.19 0.95
C PHE A 99 10.34 -11.93 0.88
N GLN A 100 10.61 -12.67 -0.21
CA GLN A 100 11.83 -13.47 -0.33
C GLN A 100 13.11 -12.62 -0.23
N SER A 101 13.11 -11.39 -0.77
CA SER A 101 14.22 -10.45 -0.66
C SER A 101 14.56 -10.08 0.79
N GLN A 102 13.59 -10.15 1.71
CA GLN A 102 13.81 -9.81 3.12
C GLN A 102 14.73 -10.79 3.84
N LEU A 103 14.92 -12.00 3.29
CA LEU A 103 15.84 -13.00 3.85
C LEU A 103 17.32 -12.57 3.73
N GLU A 104 17.63 -11.69 2.78
CA GLU A 104 18.98 -11.16 2.54
C GLU A 104 19.27 -9.88 3.35
N LEU A 105 18.29 -9.36 4.10
CA LEU A 105 18.48 -8.18 4.93
C LEU A 105 19.39 -8.46 6.13
N PRO A 106 20.04 -7.42 6.70
CA PRO A 106 20.71 -7.54 7.99
C PRO A 106 19.76 -8.09 9.06
N VAL A 107 20.27 -8.97 9.93
CA VAL A 107 19.46 -9.69 10.92
C VAL A 107 18.71 -8.74 11.87
N GLU A 108 19.29 -7.58 12.15
CA GLU A 108 18.69 -6.53 12.97
C GLU A 108 17.43 -5.97 12.32
N ILE A 109 17.45 -5.77 10.99
CA ILE A 109 16.31 -5.29 10.22
C ILE A 109 15.23 -6.37 10.12
N GLN A 110 15.62 -7.62 9.85
CA GLN A 110 14.68 -8.76 9.87
C GLN A 110 13.96 -8.86 11.23
N HIS A 111 14.71 -8.72 12.33
CA HIS A 111 14.16 -8.73 13.67
C HIS A 111 13.21 -7.55 13.92
N GLN A 112 13.54 -6.34 13.46
CA GLN A 112 12.64 -5.18 13.56
C GLN A 112 11.32 -5.40 12.81
N ILE A 113 11.37 -5.89 11.57
CA ILE A 113 10.18 -6.24 10.77
C ILE A 113 9.34 -7.27 11.54
N ARG A 114 9.98 -8.33 12.04
CA ARG A 114 9.29 -9.38 12.79
C ARG A 114 8.62 -8.86 14.05
N LEU A 115 9.31 -8.03 14.84
CA LEU A 115 8.73 -7.42 16.05
C LEU A 115 7.51 -6.55 15.72
N GLN A 116 7.58 -5.74 14.66
CA GLN A 116 6.43 -4.93 14.22
C GLN A 116 5.24 -5.79 13.78
N ARG A 117 5.49 -6.93 13.14
CA ARG A 117 4.43 -7.89 12.77
C ARG A 117 3.84 -8.58 14.00
N LEU A 118 4.67 -9.05 14.92
CA LEU A 118 4.24 -9.75 16.14
C LEU A 118 3.50 -8.83 17.12
N SER A 119 3.75 -7.52 17.09
CA SER A 119 3.04 -6.56 17.95
C SER A 119 1.61 -6.26 17.49
N GLN A 120 1.19 -6.75 16.31
CA GLN A 120 -0.17 -6.52 15.80
C GLN A 120 -1.19 -7.38 16.55
N SER A 121 -2.40 -6.83 16.77
CA SER A 121 -3.51 -7.62 17.28
C SER A 121 -4.06 -8.54 16.18
N PRO A 122 -4.06 -9.87 16.36
CA PRO A 122 -4.51 -10.79 15.33
C PRO A 122 -5.99 -10.58 14.97
N GLN A 123 -6.86 -10.26 15.94
CA GLN A 123 -8.27 -9.96 15.69
C GLN A 123 -8.45 -8.69 14.85
N LYS A 124 -7.63 -7.65 15.08
CA LYS A 124 -7.65 -6.43 14.27
C LYS A 124 -7.11 -6.69 12.86
N MET A 125 -6.10 -7.53 12.71
CA MET A 125 -5.59 -7.95 11.39
C MET A 125 -6.63 -8.77 10.62
N ALA A 126 -7.32 -9.70 11.29
CA ALA A 126 -8.41 -10.46 10.70
C ALA A 126 -9.54 -9.53 10.20
N LYS A 127 -9.95 -8.56 11.03
CA LYS A 127 -10.92 -7.53 10.64
C LYS A 127 -10.42 -6.68 9.46
N ALA A 128 -9.15 -6.28 9.46
CA ALA A 128 -8.57 -5.50 8.36
C ALA A 128 -8.63 -6.24 7.02
N LEU A 129 -8.30 -7.54 7.01
CA LEU A 129 -8.42 -8.40 5.83
C LEU A 129 -9.86 -8.50 5.33
N ARG A 130 -10.83 -8.69 6.25
CA ARG A 130 -12.26 -8.84 5.92
C ARG A 130 -12.93 -7.56 5.45
N ASP A 131 -12.49 -6.41 5.96
CA ASP A 131 -13.22 -5.15 5.74
C ASP A 131 -12.60 -4.32 4.60
N TYR A 132 -11.26 -4.32 4.47
CA TYR A 132 -10.55 -3.58 3.43
C TYR A 132 -9.35 -4.34 2.84
N GLY A 133 -9.39 -5.68 2.89
CA GLY A 133 -8.50 -6.52 2.08
C GLY A 133 -8.64 -6.21 0.59
N THR A 134 -7.67 -6.62 -0.23
CA THR A 134 -7.71 -6.27 -1.66
C THR A 134 -8.91 -6.88 -2.38
N GLY A 135 -9.45 -8.00 -1.90
CA GLY A 135 -10.68 -8.60 -2.45
C GLY A 135 -11.96 -7.77 -2.17
N GLN A 136 -11.92 -6.91 -1.15
CA GLN A 136 -13.01 -6.01 -0.77
C GLN A 136 -12.88 -4.63 -1.42
N MET A 137 -11.68 -4.30 -1.90
CA MET A 137 -11.39 -3.03 -2.57
C MET A 137 -12.10 -2.96 -3.93
N PRO A 138 -12.80 -1.87 -4.25
CA PRO A 138 -13.31 -1.64 -5.59
C PRO A 138 -12.19 -1.65 -6.64
N ASN A 139 -12.53 -2.03 -7.88
CA ASN A 139 -11.62 -1.91 -9.00
C ASN A 139 -11.40 -0.43 -9.35
N LEU A 140 -10.28 0.16 -8.93
CA LEU A 140 -9.94 1.56 -9.21
C LEU A 140 -9.20 1.74 -10.55
N TRP A 141 -8.86 0.67 -11.27
CA TRP A 141 -8.15 0.76 -12.55
C TRP A 141 -8.81 1.73 -13.57
N PRO A 142 -10.14 1.74 -13.77
CA PRO A 142 -10.78 2.65 -14.71
C PRO A 142 -10.75 4.11 -14.26
N ARG A 143 -10.55 4.34 -12.96
CA ARG A 143 -10.61 5.65 -12.30
C ARG A 143 -9.22 6.27 -12.08
N LEU A 144 -8.14 5.54 -12.37
CA LEU A 144 -6.76 6.08 -12.25
C LEU A 144 -6.54 7.37 -13.04
N LYS A 145 -7.21 7.51 -14.19
CA LYS A 145 -7.17 8.72 -15.02
C LYS A 145 -7.78 9.95 -14.34
N GLU A 146 -8.53 9.78 -13.25
CA GLU A 146 -9.11 10.88 -12.46
C GLU A 146 -8.06 11.53 -11.56
N ILE A 147 -6.98 10.83 -11.21
CA ILE A 147 -5.89 11.36 -10.38
C ILE A 147 -5.08 12.36 -11.21
N LYS A 148 -5.23 13.66 -10.91
CA LYS A 148 -4.57 14.76 -11.64
C LYS A 148 -3.33 15.32 -10.93
N VAL A 149 -3.15 15.02 -9.66
CA VAL A 149 -1.99 15.47 -8.90
C VAL A 149 -0.71 14.79 -9.39
N PRO A 150 0.45 15.45 -9.29
CA PRO A 150 1.73 14.78 -9.50
C PRO A 150 1.82 13.51 -8.67
N THR A 151 2.22 12.41 -9.33
CA THR A 151 2.23 11.08 -8.73
C THR A 151 3.57 10.39 -8.93
N LEU A 152 4.26 10.05 -7.84
CA LEU A 152 5.42 9.17 -7.88
C LEU A 152 5.00 7.73 -7.60
N ILE A 153 5.43 6.80 -8.44
CA ILE A 153 5.15 5.36 -8.33
C ILE A 153 6.47 4.61 -8.22
N LEU A 154 6.65 3.88 -7.13
CA LEU A 154 7.84 3.10 -6.81
C LEU A 154 7.51 1.60 -6.80
N ALA A 155 8.37 0.80 -7.41
CA ALA A 155 8.34 -0.67 -7.30
C ALA A 155 9.77 -1.21 -7.25
N GLY A 156 10.04 -2.18 -6.37
CA GLY A 156 11.34 -2.84 -6.33
C GLY A 156 11.52 -3.80 -7.50
N GLU A 157 12.72 -3.81 -8.07
CA GLU A 157 13.07 -4.60 -9.27
C GLU A 157 12.76 -6.10 -9.13
N TYR A 158 12.95 -6.67 -7.93
CA TYR A 158 12.70 -8.09 -7.66
C TYR A 158 11.22 -8.44 -7.48
N ASP A 159 10.35 -7.45 -7.28
CA ASP A 159 8.91 -7.65 -7.17
C ASP A 159 8.21 -7.55 -8.54
N GLU A 160 8.45 -8.54 -9.40
CA GLU A 160 7.96 -8.54 -10.79
C GLU A 160 6.47 -8.23 -10.92
N LYS A 161 5.66 -8.74 -9.98
CA LYS A 161 4.22 -8.50 -9.93
C LYS A 161 3.93 -7.01 -9.79
N PHE A 162 4.52 -6.34 -8.80
CA PHE A 162 4.25 -4.93 -8.56
C PHE A 162 5.03 -4.02 -9.52
N VAL A 163 6.14 -4.45 -10.11
CA VAL A 163 6.76 -3.79 -11.28
C VAL A 163 5.77 -3.68 -12.44
N GLN A 164 5.10 -4.78 -12.79
CA GLN A 164 4.10 -4.77 -13.87
C GLN A 164 2.89 -3.90 -13.52
N ILE A 165 2.44 -3.93 -12.26
CA ILE A 165 1.33 -3.08 -11.79
C ILE A 165 1.72 -1.61 -11.83
N ALA A 166 2.90 -1.24 -11.33
CA ALA A 166 3.43 0.13 -11.32
C ALA A 166 3.49 0.71 -12.73
N LYS A 167 4.06 -0.03 -13.69
CA LYS A 167 4.09 0.37 -15.11
C LYS A 167 2.68 0.59 -15.68
N LYS A 168 1.73 -0.29 -15.37
CA LYS A 168 0.33 -0.15 -15.80
C LYS A 168 -0.36 1.04 -15.15
N MET A 169 -0.09 1.33 -13.87
CA MET A 169 -0.62 2.51 -13.19
C MET A 169 -0.07 3.79 -13.82
N ALA A 170 1.23 3.85 -14.09
CA ALA A 170 1.88 5.00 -14.70
C ALA A 170 1.30 5.35 -16.08
N ASN A 171 0.94 4.35 -16.88
CA ASN A 171 0.28 4.57 -18.18
C ASN A 171 -1.14 5.16 -18.05
N LEU A 172 -1.78 5.07 -16.89
CA LEU A 172 -3.18 5.48 -16.68
C LEU A 172 -3.30 6.75 -15.84
N ILE A 173 -2.32 7.05 -14.99
CA ILE A 173 -2.27 8.28 -14.21
C ILE A 173 -1.53 9.34 -15.04
N PRO A 174 -2.19 10.43 -15.46
CA PRO A 174 -1.66 11.37 -16.45
C PRO A 174 -0.36 12.07 -16.04
N ASN A 175 -0.24 12.44 -14.77
CA ASN A 175 0.90 13.21 -14.25
C ASN A 175 1.76 12.31 -13.36
N SER A 176 2.25 11.19 -13.89
CA SER A 176 2.97 10.19 -13.11
C SER A 176 4.41 9.95 -13.55
N LYS A 177 5.26 9.66 -12.56
CA LYS A 177 6.64 9.21 -12.72
C LYS A 177 6.76 7.81 -12.11
N CYS A 178 7.19 6.82 -12.90
CA CYS A 178 7.44 5.46 -12.40
C CYS A 178 8.95 5.25 -12.24
N LYS A 179 9.38 4.84 -11.04
CA LYS A 179 10.77 4.48 -10.75
C LYS A 179 10.82 3.02 -10.29
N LEU A 180 11.71 2.26 -10.92
CA LEU A 180 12.05 0.92 -10.46
C LEU A 180 13.32 1.03 -9.63
N ILE A 181 13.28 0.49 -8.41
CA ILE A 181 14.40 0.58 -7.49
C ILE A 181 15.18 -0.73 -7.56
N SER A 182 16.43 -0.64 -8.01
CA SER A 182 17.28 -1.80 -8.24
C SER A 182 17.56 -2.55 -6.94
N ALA A 183 17.77 -3.85 -7.05
CA ALA A 183 18.13 -4.74 -5.94
C ALA A 183 17.18 -4.71 -4.72
N THR A 184 15.92 -4.32 -4.90
CA THR A 184 14.90 -4.33 -3.84
C THR A 184 13.67 -5.12 -4.27
N GLY A 185 12.97 -5.70 -3.30
CA GLY A 185 11.70 -6.39 -3.45
C GLY A 185 10.51 -5.52 -3.06
N HIS A 186 9.60 -6.08 -2.26
CA HIS A 186 8.32 -5.42 -1.99
C HIS A 186 8.46 -4.18 -1.09
N THR A 187 9.37 -4.19 -0.10
CA THR A 187 9.47 -3.14 0.94
C THR A 187 10.70 -2.25 0.72
N ILE A 188 10.64 -1.43 -0.33
CA ILE A 188 11.78 -0.61 -0.80
C ILE A 188 12.33 0.28 0.32
N HIS A 189 11.46 0.97 1.06
CA HIS A 189 11.89 1.89 2.13
C HIS A 189 12.64 1.21 3.29
N VAL A 190 12.64 -0.12 3.35
CA VAL A 190 13.41 -0.91 4.32
C VAL A 190 14.64 -1.56 3.66
N GLU A 191 14.51 -1.98 2.41
CA GLU A 191 15.58 -2.70 1.70
C GLU A 191 16.66 -1.76 1.15
N ASP A 192 16.29 -0.55 0.71
CA ASP A 192 17.21 0.53 0.36
C ASP A 192 16.60 1.87 0.80
N SER A 193 16.78 2.19 2.08
CA SER A 193 16.21 3.40 2.68
C SER A 193 16.80 4.68 2.09
N ASP A 194 18.09 4.66 1.73
CA ASP A 194 18.78 5.85 1.22
C ASP A 194 18.31 6.20 -0.20
N GLU A 195 18.18 5.20 -1.09
CA GLU A 195 17.64 5.41 -2.43
C GLU A 195 16.15 5.77 -2.38
N PHE A 196 15.38 5.11 -1.50
CA PHE A 196 13.99 5.48 -1.25
C PHE A 196 13.87 6.97 -0.85
N ASP A 197 14.59 7.40 0.18
CA ASP A 197 14.57 8.78 0.67
C ASP A 197 15.01 9.76 -0.42
N THR A 198 16.03 9.41 -1.21
CA THR A 198 16.49 10.21 -2.35
C THR A 198 15.39 10.40 -3.39
N MET A 199 14.65 9.36 -3.73
CA MET A 199 13.53 9.44 -4.68
C MET A 199 12.38 10.29 -4.15
N ILE A 200 12.04 10.17 -2.85
CA ILE A 200 10.99 10.98 -2.22
C ILE A 200 11.40 12.45 -2.22
N LEU A 201 12.60 12.77 -1.71
CA LEU A 201 13.08 14.15 -1.61
C LEU A 201 13.24 14.81 -2.98
N GLY A 202 13.73 14.06 -3.99
CA GLY A 202 13.82 14.53 -5.36
C GLY A 202 12.46 14.93 -5.93
N PHE A 203 11.46 14.05 -5.79
CA PHE A 203 10.09 14.34 -6.22
C PHE A 203 9.50 15.54 -5.47
N LEU A 204 9.58 15.58 -4.14
CA LEU A 204 9.05 16.69 -3.35
C LEU A 204 9.68 18.05 -3.73
N LYS A 205 10.96 18.04 -4.11
CA LYS A 205 11.69 19.24 -4.54
C LYS A 205 11.28 19.70 -5.94
N GLU A 206 11.02 18.76 -6.85
CA GLU A 206 10.53 19.05 -8.21
C GLU A 206 9.14 19.70 -8.15
N GLU A 207 8.23 19.12 -7.36
CA GLU A 207 6.83 19.59 -7.24
C GLU A 207 6.66 20.75 -6.22
N GLN A 208 7.74 21.35 -5.71
CA GLN A 208 7.69 22.51 -4.81
C GLN A 208 7.41 23.83 -5.55
N ASN A 209 7.52 23.84 -6.89
CA ASN A 209 7.48 25.05 -7.71
C ASN A 209 6.29 25.13 -8.69
N ASP A 210 5.38 24.15 -8.66
CA ASP A 210 4.11 24.14 -9.39
C ASP A 210 2.94 24.56 -8.46
#